data_AF-A0A8T7A3A1-F1
#
_entry.id   AF-A0A8T7A3A1-F1
#
_cell.length_a   1.000
_cell.length_b   1.000
_cell.length_c   1.000
_cell.angle_alpha   90.00
_cell.angle_beta   90.00
_cell.angle_gamma   90.00
#
_symmetry.space_group_name_H-M   'P 1'
#
loop_
_entity.id
_entity.type
_entity.pdbx_description
1 polymer ?
#
loop_
_entity_poly.entity_id
_entity_poly.type
_entity_poly.pdbx_seq_one_letter_code
_entity_poly.pdbx_strand_id
1 'polypeptide(L)'
;MEKHLTTPKNYPLTINSLMLACNQKSNRDPVMNLTEGQVGHVVNELVELTLARIDYGSRTNKISHHAHGRITDDRKQQAILCMLMLRDSMTLNDIKARTDRMAVFENVNEIQSTLEDMMARDEATVMIIPKGIGQREDRYTHLLAGEPEIGVVQPVSKVSTTRPVKQEASPSKLQELEERIAKLEEQMQDLIG
;
A
#
# COMPACT_ATOMS: atom_id res chain seq x y z
N MET A 1 -11.06 4.94 5.58
CA MET A 1 -11.11 6.29 5.00
C MET A 1 -11.89 6.34 3.67
N GLU A 2 -11.52 5.57 2.64
CA GLU A 2 -12.17 5.62 1.30
C GLU A 2 -13.71 5.54 1.32
N LYS A 3 -14.27 4.52 1.98
CA LYS A 3 -15.74 4.32 2.02
C LYS A 3 -16.47 5.37 2.84
N HIS A 4 -15.83 5.96 3.85
CA HIS A 4 -16.38 7.10 4.58
C HIS A 4 -16.53 8.31 3.65
N LEU A 5 -15.51 8.58 2.82
CA LEU A 5 -15.50 9.74 1.93
C LEU A 5 -16.39 9.55 0.69
N THR A 6 -16.42 8.35 0.10
CA THR A 6 -17.09 8.08 -1.20
C THR A 6 -18.48 7.46 -1.07
N THR A 7 -18.73 6.70 0.00
CA THR A 7 -19.98 5.95 0.19
C THR A 7 -20.48 6.05 1.64
N PRO A 8 -20.76 7.27 2.14
CA PRO A 8 -21.07 7.49 3.55
C PRO A 8 -22.28 6.69 4.04
N LYS A 9 -23.26 6.40 3.15
CA LYS A 9 -24.43 5.57 3.47
C LYS A 9 -24.07 4.14 3.91
N ASN A 10 -22.93 3.62 3.47
CA ASN A 10 -22.48 2.26 3.77
C ASN A 10 -21.48 2.23 4.93
N TYR A 11 -21.14 3.38 5.50
CA TYR A 11 -20.18 3.53 6.59
C TYR A 11 -20.93 3.82 7.90
N PRO A 12 -20.54 3.26 9.05
CA PRO A 12 -19.39 2.37 9.31
C PRO A 12 -19.54 0.97 8.70
N LEU A 13 -18.39 0.31 8.45
CA LEU A 13 -18.31 -0.95 7.72
C LEU A 13 -18.46 -2.15 8.66
N THR A 14 -19.10 -3.22 8.20
CA THR A 14 -18.94 -4.56 8.80
C THR A 14 -17.58 -5.17 8.44
N ILE A 15 -17.14 -6.21 9.15
CA ILE A 15 -15.88 -6.91 8.84
C ILE A 15 -15.85 -7.45 7.40
N ASN A 16 -16.94 -8.08 6.94
CA ASN A 16 -17.07 -8.59 5.58
C ASN A 16 -16.98 -7.45 4.55
N SER A 17 -17.74 -6.36 4.75
CA SER A 17 -17.68 -5.21 3.83
C SER A 17 -16.31 -4.51 3.81
N LEU A 18 -15.55 -4.57 4.90
CA LEU A 18 -14.19 -4.06 4.96
C LEU A 18 -13.23 -4.98 4.19
N MET A 19 -13.31 -6.29 4.38
CA MET A 19 -12.55 -7.27 3.60
C MET A 19 -12.82 -7.14 2.10
N LEU A 20 -14.10 -7.04 1.70
CA LEU A 20 -14.47 -6.81 0.31
C LEU A 20 -13.91 -5.49 -0.23
N ALA A 21 -13.78 -4.46 0.61
CA ALA A 21 -13.15 -3.20 0.24
C ALA A 21 -11.62 -3.34 0.10
N CYS A 22 -10.95 -4.13 0.95
CA CYS A 22 -9.51 -4.39 0.82
C CYS A 22 -9.19 -5.15 -0.49
N ASN A 23 -10.03 -6.13 -0.85
CA ASN A 23 -9.81 -7.02 -2.00
C ASN A 23 -10.37 -6.49 -3.33
N GLN A 24 -10.67 -5.18 -3.44
CA GLN A 24 -11.20 -4.63 -4.69
C GLN A 24 -10.16 -4.67 -5.81
N LYS A 25 -10.60 -4.97 -7.04
CA LYS A 25 -9.73 -4.96 -8.23
C LYS A 25 -9.37 -3.56 -8.71
N SER A 26 -10.18 -2.57 -8.37
CA SER A 26 -9.98 -1.17 -8.75
C SER A 26 -9.52 -0.35 -7.55
N ASN A 27 -8.72 0.70 -7.82
CA ASN A 27 -8.15 1.58 -6.80
C ASN A 27 -7.36 0.85 -5.70
N ARG A 28 -6.86 -0.36 -6.00
CA ARG A 28 -5.87 -1.08 -5.21
C ARG A 28 -4.62 -1.32 -6.04
N ASP A 29 -3.47 -1.18 -5.41
CA ASP A 29 -2.16 -1.54 -5.95
C ASP A 29 -1.24 -1.87 -4.76
N PRO A 30 -0.83 -3.13 -4.56
CA PRO A 30 -1.27 -4.33 -5.30
C PRO A 30 -2.73 -4.71 -5.00
N VAL A 31 -3.33 -5.51 -5.87
CA VAL A 31 -4.63 -6.16 -5.57
C VAL A 31 -4.40 -7.26 -4.54
N MET A 32 -5.16 -7.22 -3.45
CA MET A 32 -5.04 -8.16 -2.34
C MET A 32 -6.12 -9.25 -2.37
N ASN A 33 -5.87 -10.33 -1.64
CA ASN A 33 -6.84 -11.40 -1.37
C ASN A 33 -6.80 -11.80 0.11
N LEU A 34 -7.24 -10.89 0.97
CA LEU A 34 -7.26 -11.07 2.42
C LEU A 34 -8.50 -11.87 2.87
N THR A 35 -8.33 -12.62 3.95
CA THR A 35 -9.43 -13.30 4.66
C THR A 35 -10.04 -12.40 5.73
N GLU A 36 -11.27 -12.70 6.18
CA GLU A 36 -11.91 -11.97 7.28
C GLU A 36 -11.08 -12.02 8.57
N GLY A 37 -10.41 -13.15 8.85
CA GLY A 37 -9.55 -13.30 10.03
C GLY A 37 -8.33 -12.38 10.01
N GLN A 38 -7.65 -12.26 8.85
CA GLN A 38 -6.53 -11.33 8.69
C GLN A 38 -6.97 -9.87 8.86
N VAL A 39 -8.10 -9.50 8.24
CA VAL A 39 -8.64 -8.13 8.38
C VAL A 39 -9.06 -7.87 9.83
N GLY A 40 -9.68 -8.84 10.50
CA GLY A 40 -10.11 -8.72 11.90
C GLY A 40 -8.94 -8.53 12.85
N HIS A 41 -7.84 -9.25 12.64
CA HIS A 41 -6.62 -9.09 13.42
C HIS A 41 -6.04 -7.67 13.31
N VAL A 42 -5.86 -7.18 12.08
CA VAL A 42 -5.35 -5.81 11.84
C VAL A 42 -6.30 -4.75 12.39
N VAL A 43 -7.62 -4.96 12.31
CA VAL A 43 -8.59 -4.03 12.91
C VAL A 43 -8.40 -3.92 14.42
N ASN A 44 -8.13 -5.03 15.12
CA ASN A 44 -7.88 -5.00 16.55
C ASN A 44 -6.60 -4.22 16.89
N GLU A 45 -5.51 -4.45 16.14
CA GLU A 45 -4.27 -3.66 16.28
C GLU A 45 -4.52 -2.16 16.07
N LEU A 46 -5.30 -1.80 15.04
CA LEU A 46 -5.67 -0.40 14.78
C LEU A 46 -6.56 0.20 15.88
N VAL A 47 -7.37 -0.60 16.57
CA VAL A 47 -8.15 -0.16 17.74
C VAL A 47 -7.23 0.12 18.92
N GLU A 48 -6.23 -0.72 19.16
CA GLU A 48 -5.21 -0.50 20.20
C GLU A 48 -4.40 0.77 19.93
N LEU A 49 -4.06 1.04 18.67
CA LEU A 49 -3.45 2.29 18.23
C LEU A 49 -4.43 3.48 18.21
N THR A 50 -5.69 3.27 18.60
CA THR A 50 -6.78 4.25 18.60
C THR A 50 -7.16 4.81 17.21
N LEU A 51 -6.63 4.23 16.13
CA LEU A 51 -6.88 4.61 14.73
C LEU A 51 -8.19 4.04 14.18
N ALA A 52 -8.77 3.05 14.86
CA ALA A 52 -10.08 2.49 14.55
C ALA A 52 -10.94 2.33 15.81
N ARG A 53 -12.23 2.09 15.60
CA ARG A 53 -13.21 1.81 16.65
C ARG A 53 -14.18 0.73 16.18
N ILE A 54 -14.49 -0.19 17.07
CA ILE A 54 -15.54 -1.20 16.88
C ILE A 54 -16.75 -0.81 17.71
N ASP A 55 -17.88 -0.56 17.06
CA ASP A 55 -19.18 -0.42 17.69
C ASP A 55 -19.87 -1.79 17.73
N TYR A 56 -19.96 -2.35 18.93
CA TYR A 56 -20.59 -3.64 19.17
C TYR A 56 -22.11 -3.50 19.13
N GLY A 57 -22.73 -4.08 18.11
CA GLY A 57 -24.17 -4.09 17.91
C GLY A 57 -24.76 -5.47 18.18
N SER A 58 -26.09 -5.53 18.39
CA SER A 58 -26.79 -6.79 18.66
C SER A 58 -26.71 -7.82 17.53
N ARG A 59 -26.61 -7.36 16.27
CA ARG A 59 -26.57 -8.23 15.08
C ARG A 59 -25.21 -8.29 14.41
N THR A 60 -24.52 -7.16 14.30
CA THR A 60 -23.24 -7.08 13.59
C THR A 60 -22.42 -5.91 14.10
N ASN A 61 -21.14 -6.17 14.35
CA ASN A 61 -20.19 -5.13 14.73
C ASN A 61 -19.90 -4.21 13.55
N LYS A 62 -19.73 -2.93 13.86
CA LYS A 62 -19.41 -1.89 12.89
C LYS A 62 -18.04 -1.28 13.19
N ILE A 63 -17.28 -1.01 12.15
CA ILE A 63 -15.89 -0.56 12.21
C ILE A 63 -15.82 0.84 11.60
N SER A 64 -15.33 1.79 12.38
CA SER A 64 -15.04 3.16 11.98
C SER A 64 -13.55 3.46 12.13
N HIS A 65 -13.03 4.41 11.35
CA HIS A 65 -11.67 4.92 11.45
C HIS A 65 -11.66 6.28 12.17
N HIS A 66 -10.57 6.58 12.85
CA HIS A 66 -10.29 7.86 13.51
C HIS A 66 -9.01 8.49 12.93
N ALA A 67 -9.01 8.71 11.62
CA ALA A 67 -7.85 9.27 10.92
C ALA A 67 -7.80 10.81 11.02
N HIS A 68 -8.97 11.45 11.01
CA HIS A 68 -9.09 12.89 11.18
C HIS A 68 -8.73 13.29 12.62
N GLY A 69 -7.92 14.34 12.77
CA GLY A 69 -7.43 14.82 14.06
C GLY A 69 -6.29 13.97 14.67
N ARG A 70 -5.91 12.86 14.02
CA ARG A 70 -4.73 12.07 14.40
C ARG A 70 -3.66 12.08 13.32
N ILE A 71 -4.04 11.65 12.13
CA ILE A 71 -3.12 11.54 10.99
C ILE A 71 -3.32 12.70 10.02
N THR A 72 -4.56 13.12 9.81
CA THR A 72 -4.91 14.18 8.83
C THR A 72 -5.75 15.27 9.46
N ASP A 73 -5.50 16.51 9.07
CA ASP A 73 -6.14 17.69 9.67
C ASP A 73 -7.45 18.06 8.99
N ASP A 74 -7.63 17.69 7.72
CA ASP A 74 -8.84 17.99 6.96
C ASP A 74 -9.23 16.87 5.98
N ARG A 75 -10.33 17.10 5.26
CA ARG A 75 -10.88 16.15 4.27
C ARG A 75 -9.98 15.96 3.05
N LYS A 76 -9.26 17.00 2.60
CA LYS A 76 -8.38 16.96 1.42
C LYS A 76 -7.13 16.16 1.72
N GLN A 77 -6.47 16.42 2.83
CA GLN A 77 -5.37 15.62 3.35
C GLN A 77 -5.80 14.16 3.54
N GLN A 78 -6.99 13.93 4.14
CA GLN A 78 -7.55 12.59 4.28
C GLN A 78 -7.75 11.88 2.94
N ALA A 79 -8.19 12.60 1.90
CA ALA A 79 -8.38 12.03 0.58
C ALA A 79 -7.05 11.63 -0.07
N ILE A 80 -6.06 12.52 -0.04
CA ILE A 80 -4.72 12.28 -0.58
C ILE A 80 -4.06 11.09 0.12
N LEU A 81 -3.98 11.14 1.45
CA LEU A 81 -3.33 10.08 2.23
C LEU A 81 -4.03 8.74 2.05
N CYS A 82 -5.37 8.72 2.02
CA CYS A 82 -6.11 7.51 1.76
C CYS A 82 -5.76 6.90 0.40
N MET A 83 -5.62 7.71 -0.64
CA MET A 83 -5.27 7.18 -1.96
C MET A 83 -3.83 6.69 -2.04
N LEU A 84 -2.89 7.39 -1.40
CA LEU A 84 -1.49 6.98 -1.31
C LEU A 84 -1.30 5.68 -0.52
N MET A 85 -2.13 5.38 0.48
CA MET A 85 -2.09 4.08 1.17
C MET A 85 -2.67 2.92 0.36
N LEU A 86 -3.53 3.21 -0.61
CA LEU A 86 -4.24 2.18 -1.38
C LEU A 86 -3.52 1.80 -2.66
N ARG A 87 -2.49 2.56 -3.06
CA ARG A 87 -1.74 2.39 -4.30
C ARG A 87 -0.28 2.83 -4.11
N ASP A 88 0.59 2.38 -5.01
CA ASP A 88 1.97 2.87 -5.11
C ASP A 88 2.05 4.39 -5.32
N SER A 89 3.29 4.92 -5.27
CA SER A 89 3.56 6.35 -5.47
C SER A 89 2.93 6.92 -6.75
N MET A 90 2.30 8.10 -6.64
CA MET A 90 1.48 8.69 -7.70
C MET A 90 1.97 10.10 -8.08
N THR A 91 1.72 10.53 -9.31
CA THR A 91 1.95 11.92 -9.72
C THR A 91 0.79 12.82 -9.24
N LEU A 92 0.96 14.14 -9.28
CA LEU A 92 -0.10 15.08 -8.89
C LEU A 92 -1.40 14.89 -9.70
N ASN A 93 -1.26 14.65 -11.00
CA ASN A 93 -2.39 14.41 -11.90
C ASN A 93 -3.13 13.10 -11.56
N ASP A 94 -2.38 12.04 -11.25
CA ASP A 94 -2.95 10.77 -10.79
C ASP A 94 -3.73 10.95 -9.48
N ILE A 95 -3.16 11.68 -8.51
CA ILE A 95 -3.81 11.98 -7.23
C ILE A 95 -5.13 12.71 -7.51
N LYS A 96 -5.10 13.79 -8.30
CA LYS A 96 -6.31 14.56 -8.64
C LYS A 96 -7.42 13.68 -9.20
N ALA A 97 -7.09 12.89 -10.22
CA ALA A 97 -8.06 12.05 -10.91
C ALA A 97 -8.69 11.01 -9.98
N ARG A 98 -7.94 10.51 -8.99
CA ARG A 98 -8.38 9.42 -8.11
C ARG A 98 -9.07 9.91 -6.84
N THR A 99 -8.74 11.10 -6.36
CA THR A 99 -9.37 11.71 -5.18
C THR A 99 -10.64 12.50 -5.50
N ASP A 100 -11.02 12.66 -6.77
CA ASP A 100 -12.13 13.51 -7.22
C ASP A 100 -13.48 13.15 -6.55
N ARG A 101 -13.72 11.86 -6.30
CA ARG A 101 -14.92 11.39 -5.58
C ARG A 101 -14.83 11.50 -4.06
N MET A 102 -13.66 11.85 -3.52
CA MET A 102 -13.35 11.88 -2.10
C MET A 102 -13.37 13.30 -1.55
N ALA A 103 -12.73 14.23 -2.26
CA ALA A 103 -12.67 15.64 -1.93
C ALA A 103 -12.61 16.48 -3.21
N VAL A 104 -13.19 17.67 -3.16
CA VAL A 104 -13.14 18.63 -4.28
C VAL A 104 -11.82 19.38 -4.21
N PHE A 105 -11.05 19.31 -5.30
CA PHE A 105 -9.86 20.12 -5.54
C PHE A 105 -10.09 21.03 -6.74
N GLU A 106 -9.84 22.32 -6.60
CA GLU A 106 -9.98 23.32 -7.64
C GLU A 106 -9.08 23.00 -8.84
N ASN A 107 -7.83 22.68 -8.57
CA ASN A 107 -6.81 22.42 -9.57
C ASN A 107 -5.66 21.57 -8.99
N VAL A 108 -4.68 21.25 -9.84
CA VAL A 108 -3.52 20.44 -9.45
C VAL A 108 -2.62 21.19 -8.44
N ASN A 109 -2.57 22.53 -8.51
CA ASN A 109 -1.75 23.33 -7.59
C ASN A 109 -2.27 23.25 -6.15
N GLU A 110 -3.59 23.13 -5.96
CA GLU A 110 -4.16 22.93 -4.63
C GLU A 110 -3.78 21.58 -4.02
N ILE A 111 -3.63 20.54 -4.85
CA ILE A 111 -3.11 19.25 -4.39
C ILE A 111 -1.65 19.37 -4.01
N GLN A 112 -0.87 20.08 -4.83
CA GLN A 112 0.53 20.35 -4.54
C GLN A 112 0.70 21.10 -3.22
N SER A 113 -0.04 22.19 -2.99
CA SER A 113 0.04 22.94 -1.74
C SER A 113 -0.40 22.09 -0.54
N THR A 114 -1.45 21.28 -0.69
CA THR A 114 -1.88 20.35 0.37
C THR A 114 -0.79 19.33 0.72
N LEU A 115 -0.07 18.80 -0.29
CA LEU A 115 1.06 17.90 -0.07
C LEU A 115 2.25 18.60 0.59
N GLU A 116 2.56 19.83 0.18
CA GLU A 116 3.60 20.66 0.80
C GLU A 116 3.31 20.90 2.28
N ASP A 117 2.06 21.24 2.63
CA ASP A 117 1.62 21.40 4.02
C ASP A 117 1.76 20.08 4.81
N MET A 118 1.40 18.94 4.21
CA MET A 118 1.55 17.63 4.85
C MET A 118 3.01 17.20 5.05
N MET A 119 3.92 17.63 4.16
CA MET A 119 5.37 17.38 4.28
C MET A 119 6.04 18.33 5.28
N ALA A 120 5.47 19.52 5.50
CA ALA A 120 6.02 20.53 6.40
C ALA A 120 5.69 20.29 7.89
N ARG A 121 4.87 19.29 8.21
CA ARG A 121 4.55 18.90 9.59
C ARG A 121 5.77 18.28 10.29
N ASP A 122 5.87 18.49 11.61
CA ASP A 122 6.90 17.87 12.45
C ASP A 122 6.93 16.34 12.27
N GLU A 123 5.75 15.74 12.21
CA GLU A 123 5.55 14.34 11.79
C GLU A 123 4.94 14.31 10.39
N ALA A 124 5.80 14.37 9.37
CA ALA A 124 5.39 14.27 7.98
C ALA A 124 4.74 12.90 7.70
N THR A 125 3.60 12.91 7.01
CA THR A 125 2.85 11.69 6.68
C THR A 125 3.02 11.26 5.22
N VAL A 126 3.64 12.11 4.40
CA VAL A 126 3.89 11.93 2.98
C VAL A 126 5.27 12.46 2.63
N MET A 127 5.79 12.04 1.47
CA MET A 127 7.03 12.56 0.92
C MET A 127 6.98 12.60 -0.60
N ILE A 128 7.84 13.43 -1.20
CA ILE A 128 8.13 13.43 -2.62
C ILE A 128 9.21 12.39 -2.95
N ILE A 129 9.00 11.65 -4.02
CA ILE A 129 9.97 10.80 -4.69
C ILE A 129 10.38 11.55 -5.97
N PRO A 130 11.61 12.10 -6.02
CA PRO A 130 12.11 12.79 -7.21
C PRO A 130 12.04 11.87 -8.43
N LYS A 131 11.70 12.45 -9.58
CA LYS A 131 11.65 11.70 -10.84
C LYS A 131 12.99 11.01 -11.13
N GLY A 132 12.91 9.71 -11.42
CA GLY A 132 14.05 8.96 -11.93
C GLY A 132 14.42 9.37 -13.36
N ILE A 133 15.57 8.87 -13.84
CA ILE A 133 16.03 9.10 -15.21
C ILE A 133 14.96 8.59 -16.20
N GLY A 134 14.51 9.47 -17.11
CA GLY A 134 13.47 9.15 -18.10
C GLY A 134 12.02 9.34 -17.63
N GLN A 135 11.80 9.64 -16.35
CA GLN A 135 10.48 10.05 -15.85
C GLN A 135 10.29 11.56 -15.99
N ARG A 136 9.05 11.97 -16.30
CA ARG A 136 8.72 13.39 -16.55
C ARG A 136 8.26 14.13 -15.30
N GLU A 137 7.64 13.43 -14.38
CA GLU A 137 6.96 14.00 -13.21
C GLU A 137 7.47 13.34 -11.93
N ASP A 138 7.55 14.13 -10.86
CA ASP A 138 7.79 13.62 -9.51
C ASP A 138 6.58 12.81 -9.02
N ARG A 139 6.83 11.92 -8.07
CA ARG A 139 5.79 11.11 -7.44
C ARG A 139 5.71 11.41 -5.95
N TYR A 140 4.59 11.03 -5.35
CA TYR A 140 4.35 11.20 -3.92
C TYR A 140 3.94 9.87 -3.34
N THR A 141 4.30 9.62 -2.08
CA THR A 141 3.96 8.41 -1.32
C THR A 141 3.71 8.77 0.15
N HIS A 142 3.15 7.83 0.92
CA HIS A 142 2.98 8.00 2.36
C HIS A 142 4.18 7.48 3.16
N LEU A 143 4.31 7.93 4.40
CA LEU A 143 5.37 7.53 5.35
C LEU A 143 4.87 6.61 6.48
N LEU A 144 3.57 6.31 6.51
CA LEU A 144 2.96 5.48 7.57
C LEU A 144 3.47 4.03 7.68
N ALA A 145 4.19 3.54 6.66
CA ALA A 145 4.82 2.21 6.67
C ALA A 145 6.36 2.29 6.80
N GLY A 146 6.88 3.43 7.25
CA GLY A 146 8.30 3.75 7.23
C GLY A 146 8.71 4.51 5.97
N GLU A 147 9.98 4.94 5.94
CA GLU A 147 10.56 5.54 4.75
C GLU A 147 10.77 4.46 3.67
N PRO A 148 10.21 4.65 2.46
CA PRO A 148 10.42 3.71 1.38
C PRO A 148 11.89 3.76 0.95
N GLU A 149 12.46 2.59 0.67
CA GLU A 149 13.76 2.50 0.01
C GLU A 149 13.63 3.10 -1.39
N ILE A 150 14.08 4.35 -1.57
CA ILE A 150 14.18 4.99 -2.88
C ILE A 150 15.39 4.37 -3.59
N GLY A 151 15.23 3.13 -4.03
CA GLY A 151 16.16 2.49 -4.95
C GLY A 151 16.16 3.29 -6.25
N VAL A 152 17.35 3.68 -6.73
CA VAL A 152 17.54 4.20 -8.08
C VAL A 152 16.81 3.26 -9.04
N VAL A 153 15.65 3.69 -9.54
CA VAL A 153 14.82 2.90 -10.43
C VAL A 153 15.63 2.73 -11.72
N GLN A 154 16.40 1.65 -11.79
CA GLN A 154 16.77 1.09 -13.08
C GLN A 154 15.46 0.77 -13.79
N PRO A 155 15.33 1.09 -15.09
CA PRO A 155 14.08 0.96 -15.80
C PRO A 155 13.70 -0.52 -15.86
N VAL A 156 12.83 -0.94 -14.96
CA VAL A 156 11.99 -2.12 -15.19
C VAL A 156 11.00 -1.72 -16.26
N SER A 157 11.42 -1.91 -17.51
CA SER A 157 10.54 -1.98 -18.66
C SER A 157 9.33 -2.82 -18.25
N LYS A 158 8.14 -2.22 -18.37
CA LYS A 158 6.87 -2.93 -18.20
C LYS A 158 6.94 -4.22 -19.00
N VAL A 159 7.05 -5.36 -18.32
CA VAL A 159 7.04 -6.66 -18.99
C VAL A 159 5.61 -6.88 -19.47
N SER A 160 5.41 -6.57 -20.75
CA SER A 160 4.32 -7.09 -21.55
C SER A 160 4.29 -8.61 -21.41
N THR A 161 3.09 -9.14 -21.19
CA THR A 161 2.78 -10.57 -21.10
C THR A 161 3.39 -11.36 -22.26
N THR A 162 4.47 -12.09 -22.02
CA THR A 162 4.96 -13.14 -22.92
C THR A 162 5.48 -14.33 -22.11
N ARG A 163 5.04 -15.53 -22.53
CA ARG A 163 5.46 -16.92 -22.25
C ARG A 163 6.55 -17.18 -21.19
N PRO A 164 6.45 -18.32 -20.45
CA PRO A 164 7.46 -18.67 -19.45
C PRO A 164 8.80 -18.91 -20.17
N VAL A 165 9.76 -18.03 -19.90
CA VAL A 165 11.15 -18.22 -20.27
C VAL A 165 11.74 -19.21 -19.27
N LYS A 166 12.18 -20.37 -19.76
CA LYS A 166 13.08 -21.25 -19.01
C LYS A 166 14.30 -20.43 -18.64
N GLN A 167 14.52 -20.20 -17.35
CA GLN A 167 15.80 -19.72 -16.85
C GLN A 167 16.82 -20.82 -17.13
N GLU A 168 17.60 -20.70 -18.20
CA GLU A 168 18.86 -21.42 -18.33
C GLU A 168 19.79 -20.87 -17.25
N ALA A 169 19.94 -21.64 -16.17
CA ALA A 169 20.99 -21.40 -15.21
C ALA A 169 22.34 -21.50 -15.94
N SER A 170 23.21 -20.51 -15.75
CA SER A 170 24.58 -20.56 -16.24
C SER A 170 25.23 -21.87 -15.77
N PRO A 171 25.94 -22.62 -16.64
CA PRO A 171 26.46 -23.95 -16.33
C PRO A 171 27.35 -23.97 -15.08
N SER A 172 28.02 -22.85 -14.77
CA SER A 172 28.80 -22.67 -13.54
C SER A 172 27.95 -22.73 -12.26
N LYS A 173 26.75 -22.16 -12.26
CA LYS A 173 25.85 -22.18 -11.10
C LYS A 173 25.22 -23.55 -10.89
N LEU A 174 24.99 -24.29 -11.97
CA LEU A 174 24.49 -25.66 -11.88
C LEU A 174 25.53 -26.56 -11.22
N GLN A 175 26.80 -26.46 -11.64
CA GLN A 175 27.91 -27.21 -11.05
C GLN A 175 28.13 -26.85 -9.58
N GLU A 176 28.12 -25.56 -9.22
CA GLU A 176 28.25 -25.11 -7.82
C GLU A 176 27.12 -25.65 -6.93
N LEU A 177 25.89 -25.76 -7.47
CA LEU A 177 24.76 -26.32 -6.73
C LEU A 177 24.86 -27.84 -6.60
N GLU A 178 25.27 -28.54 -7.64
CA GLU A 178 25.49 -30.00 -7.63
C GLU A 178 26.57 -30.40 -6.61
N GLU A 179 27.71 -29.69 -6.58
CA GLU A 179 28.76 -29.92 -5.59
C GLU A 179 28.27 -29.68 -4.15
N ARG A 180 27.42 -28.66 -3.97
CA ARG A 180 26.87 -28.31 -2.66
C ARG A 180 25.83 -29.31 -2.17
N ILE A 181 25.04 -29.88 -3.09
CA ILE A 181 24.10 -30.97 -2.79
C ILE A 181 24.88 -32.23 -2.40
N ALA A 182 25.88 -32.63 -3.20
CA ALA A 182 26.70 -33.81 -2.89
C ALA A 182 27.35 -33.72 -1.50
N LYS A 183 27.88 -32.53 -1.15
CA LYS A 183 28.47 -32.29 0.16
C LYS A 183 27.47 -32.32 1.31
N LEU A 184 26.24 -31.85 1.09
CA LEU A 184 25.18 -31.89 2.10
C LEU A 184 24.63 -33.30 2.29
N GLU A 185 24.53 -34.09 1.22
CA GLU A 185 24.12 -35.50 1.28
C GLU A 185 25.14 -36.35 2.04
N GLU A 186 26.44 -36.13 1.82
CA GLU A 186 27.52 -36.77 2.58
C GLU A 186 27.46 -36.39 4.07
N GLN A 187 27.28 -35.10 4.38
CA GLN A 187 27.11 -34.63 5.75
C GLN A 187 25.85 -35.20 6.42
N MET A 188 24.77 -35.41 5.68
CA MET A 188 23.57 -36.07 6.21
C MET A 188 23.79 -37.56 6.46
N GLN A 189 24.54 -38.26 5.61
CA GLN A 189 24.89 -39.67 5.85
C GLN A 189 25.75 -39.86 7.09
N ASP A 190 26.74 -38.99 7.31
CA ASP A 190 27.59 -39.01 8.51
C ASP A 190 26.83 -38.69 9.81
N LEU A 191 25.71 -37.96 9.73
CA LEU A 191 24.87 -37.63 10.89
C LEU A 191 23.81 -38.69 11.20
N ILE A 192 23.54 -39.61 10.27
CA ILE A 192 22.50 -40.63 10.37
C ILE A 192 23.10 -42.05 10.53
N GLY A 193 24.39 -42.25 10.23
CA GLY A 193 25.16 -43.48 10.48
C GLY A 193 25.81 -43.52 11.87
#